data_AF-A0A4R9A2Y9-F1
#
_entry.id   AF-A0A4R9A2Y9-F1
#
_cell.length_a   1.000
_cell.length_b   1.000
_cell.length_c   1.000
_cell.angle_alpha   90.00
_cell.angle_beta   90.00
_cell.angle_gamma   90.00
#
_symmetry.space_group_name_H-M   'P 1'
#
loop_
_entity.id
_entity.type
_entity.pdbx_description
1 polymer ?
#
loop_
_entity_poly.entity_id
_entity_poly.type
_entity_poly.pdbx_seq_one_letter_code
_entity_poly.pdbx_strand_id
1 'polypeptide(L)'
;MHFFRTNTLAGLDSKTRERTAQRIRFLRGSDAPAAVLADWFNGQPSAGLNAGSNLIAHAVAGNDARVRQVLQRRHAANLRERVDLAPRVSDERAIRGLSRADLAAAADVDLTVLSAIERGKLVTSIAAIRRVLRALHIEPSAIPAPGVR
;
A
#
# COMPACT_ATOMS: atom_id res chain seq x y z
N MET A 1 5.85 -8.43 -11.87
CA MET A 1 6.03 -7.14 -11.15
C MET A 1 6.55 -7.37 -9.73
N HIS A 2 7.50 -6.55 -9.24
CA HIS A 2 8.09 -6.67 -7.88
C HIS A 2 7.03 -6.57 -6.76
N PHE A 3 6.13 -5.58 -6.85
CA PHE A 3 5.09 -5.33 -5.85
C PHE A 3 4.18 -6.53 -5.53
N PHE A 4 3.83 -7.37 -6.51
CA PHE A 4 2.98 -8.54 -6.24
C PHE A 4 3.71 -9.67 -5.51
N ARG A 5 5.05 -9.65 -5.49
CA ARG A 5 5.88 -10.59 -4.73
C ARG A 5 6.19 -10.08 -3.33
N THR A 6 6.55 -8.81 -3.21
CA THR A 6 7.03 -8.21 -1.93
C THR A 6 5.98 -7.39 -1.20
N ASN A 7 4.87 -7.06 -1.85
CA ASN A 7 3.80 -6.21 -1.32
C ASN A 7 4.28 -4.83 -0.83
N THR A 8 5.38 -4.32 -1.38
CA THR A 8 5.94 -3.00 -1.08
C THR A 8 6.53 -2.36 -2.32
N LEU A 9 6.59 -1.02 -2.31
CA LEU A 9 7.33 -0.21 -3.27
C LEU A 9 8.72 0.20 -2.74
N ALA A 10 9.10 -0.26 -1.54
CA ALA A 10 10.42 -0.02 -0.98
C ALA A 10 11.52 -0.63 -1.87
N GLY A 11 12.69 0.02 -1.91
CA GLY A 11 13.83 -0.41 -2.74
C GLY A 11 13.72 -0.08 -4.23
N LEU A 12 12.60 0.47 -4.71
CA LEU A 12 12.46 0.98 -6.08
C LEU A 12 13.03 2.40 -6.18
N ASP A 13 13.68 2.71 -7.30
CA ASP A 13 14.04 4.10 -7.65
C ASP A 13 12.78 4.97 -7.80
N SER A 14 12.92 6.30 -7.71
CA SER A 14 11.79 7.23 -7.70
C SER A 14 10.87 7.08 -8.92
N LYS A 15 11.45 6.91 -10.12
CA LYS A 15 10.68 6.82 -11.37
C LYS A 15 9.91 5.51 -11.45
N THR A 16 10.56 4.40 -11.09
CA THR A 16 9.93 3.07 -11.05
C THR A 16 8.87 2.98 -9.95
N ARG A 17 9.13 3.59 -8.80
CA ARG A 17 8.18 3.70 -7.69
C ARG A 17 6.91 4.43 -8.11
N GLU A 18 7.05 5.61 -8.72
CA GLU A 18 5.92 6.40 -9.19
C GLU A 18 5.07 5.66 -10.23
N ARG A 19 5.71 5.10 -11.27
CA ARG A 19 5.02 4.31 -12.29
C ARG A 19 4.29 3.10 -11.71
N THR A 20 4.94 2.39 -10.77
CA THR A 20 4.34 1.22 -10.12
C THR A 20 3.14 1.64 -9.27
N ALA A 21 3.26 2.75 -8.54
CA ALA A 21 2.17 3.32 -7.75
C ALA A 21 0.96 3.72 -8.63
N GLN A 22 1.20 4.41 -9.75
CA GLN A 22 0.17 4.77 -10.72
C GLN A 22 -0.53 3.54 -11.31
N ARG A 23 0.22 2.50 -11.65
CA ARG A 23 -0.36 1.23 -12.14
C ARG A 23 -1.26 0.59 -11.09
N ILE A 24 -0.80 0.48 -9.84
CA ILE A 24 -1.60 -0.08 -8.75
C ILE A 24 -2.86 0.76 -8.52
N ARG A 25 -2.75 2.09 -8.60
CA ARG A 25 -3.90 3.00 -8.50
C ARG A 25 -4.94 2.73 -9.58
N PHE A 26 -4.49 2.65 -10.82
CA PHE A 26 -5.34 2.31 -11.96
C PHE A 26 -6.03 0.96 -11.77
N LEU A 27 -5.29 -0.06 -11.35
CA LEU A 27 -5.86 -1.38 -11.05
C LEU A 27 -6.93 -1.32 -9.96
N ARG A 28 -6.70 -0.58 -8.87
CA ARG A 28 -7.65 -0.46 -7.75
C ARG A 28 -8.90 0.35 -8.11
N GLY A 29 -8.81 1.25 -9.09
CA GLY A 29 -9.92 2.08 -9.56
C GLY A 29 -10.66 1.53 -10.78
N SER A 30 -10.24 0.38 -11.33
CA SER A 30 -10.84 -0.20 -12.54
C SER A 30 -12.15 -0.93 -12.25
N ASP A 31 -13.10 -0.83 -13.17
CA ASP A 31 -14.33 -1.65 -13.18
C ASP A 31 -14.09 -3.09 -13.69
N ALA A 32 -12.92 -3.36 -14.27
CA ALA A 32 -12.50 -4.68 -14.73
C ALA A 32 -11.06 -4.99 -14.28
N PRO A 33 -10.79 -5.08 -12.96
CA PRO A 33 -9.44 -5.26 -12.44
C PRO A 33 -8.80 -6.60 -12.84
N ALA A 34 -9.57 -7.65 -13.10
CA ALA A 34 -9.06 -8.93 -13.60
C ALA A 34 -8.49 -8.77 -15.02
N ALA A 35 -9.21 -8.09 -15.92
CA ALA A 35 -8.72 -7.81 -17.27
C ALA A 35 -7.44 -6.97 -17.25
N VAL A 36 -7.42 -5.90 -16.46
CA VAL A 36 -6.22 -5.04 -16.29
C VAL A 36 -5.04 -5.85 -15.77
N LEU A 37 -5.26 -6.69 -14.75
CA LEU A 37 -4.18 -7.47 -14.17
C LEU A 37 -3.71 -8.58 -15.12
N ALA A 38 -4.61 -9.25 -15.85
CA ALA A 38 -4.26 -10.27 -16.82
C ALA A 38 -3.43 -9.69 -17.98
N ASP A 39 -3.81 -8.52 -18.49
CA ASP A 39 -3.09 -7.79 -19.55
C ASP A 39 -1.63 -7.53 -19.17
N TRP A 40 -1.38 -7.12 -17.92
CA TRP A 40 -0.01 -6.87 -17.44
C TRP A 40 0.91 -8.11 -17.44
N PHE A 41 0.32 -9.30 -17.50
CA PHE A 41 1.03 -10.57 -17.57
C PHE A 41 0.78 -11.30 -18.90
N ASN A 42 0.31 -10.60 -19.93
CA ASN A 42 0.00 -11.16 -21.25
C ASN A 42 -0.96 -12.37 -21.17
N GLY A 43 -1.89 -12.37 -20.23
CA GLY A 43 -2.83 -13.48 -20.00
C GLY A 43 -2.20 -14.75 -19.43
N GLN A 44 -0.93 -14.73 -19.02
CA GLN A 44 -0.23 -15.89 -18.47
C GLN A 44 -0.05 -15.76 -16.95
N PRO A 45 -0.35 -16.81 -16.16
CA PRO A 45 -0.04 -16.80 -14.73
C PRO A 45 1.47 -16.75 -14.51
N SER A 46 1.93 -15.95 -13.53
CA SER A 46 3.37 -15.88 -13.22
C SER A 46 3.88 -17.22 -12.67
N ALA A 47 5.06 -17.67 -13.10
CA ALA A 47 5.72 -18.85 -12.53
C ALA A 47 5.99 -18.66 -11.02
N GLY A 48 5.48 -19.58 -10.20
CA GLY A 48 5.68 -19.65 -8.74
C GLY A 48 4.38 -19.82 -7.95
N LEU A 49 4.48 -20.29 -6.70
CA LEU A 49 3.35 -20.42 -5.76
C LEU A 49 3.50 -19.36 -4.65
N ASN A 50 2.82 -18.24 -4.79
CA ASN A 50 2.69 -17.23 -3.74
C ASN A 50 1.35 -16.50 -3.86
N ALA A 51 1.03 -15.65 -2.89
CA ALA A 51 -0.21 -14.88 -2.90
C ALA A 51 -0.36 -14.02 -4.18
N GLY A 52 0.74 -13.55 -4.75
CA GLY A 52 0.77 -12.82 -6.01
C GLY A 52 0.41 -13.69 -7.22
N SER A 53 0.98 -14.88 -7.35
CA SER A 53 0.67 -15.78 -8.46
C SER A 53 -0.76 -16.32 -8.40
N ASN A 54 -1.28 -16.59 -7.20
CA ASN A 54 -2.69 -16.96 -7.03
C ASN A 54 -3.64 -15.82 -7.45
N LEU A 55 -3.30 -14.56 -7.12
CA LEU A 55 -4.09 -13.41 -7.57
C LEU A 55 -4.08 -13.28 -9.11
N ILE A 56 -2.93 -13.50 -9.75
CA ILE A 56 -2.81 -13.45 -11.21
C ILE A 56 -3.62 -14.57 -11.86
N ALA A 57 -3.61 -15.79 -11.31
CA ALA A 57 -4.43 -16.89 -11.81
C ALA A 57 -5.93 -16.54 -11.79
N HIS A 58 -6.41 -15.92 -10.71
CA HIS A 58 -7.80 -15.42 -10.66
C HIS A 58 -8.07 -14.32 -11.67
N ALA A 59 -7.09 -13.45 -11.96
CA ALA A 59 -7.23 -12.40 -12.96
C ALA A 59 -7.32 -12.98 -14.38
N VAL A 60 -6.46 -13.94 -14.73
CA VAL A 60 -6.51 -14.66 -16.02
C VAL A 60 -7.84 -15.39 -16.20
N ALA A 61 -8.42 -15.92 -15.10
CA ALA A 61 -9.75 -16.53 -15.11
C ALA A 61 -10.92 -15.51 -15.13
N GLY A 62 -10.66 -14.20 -15.25
CA GLY A 62 -11.69 -13.17 -15.32
C GLY A 62 -12.43 -12.91 -14.00
N ASN A 63 -11.89 -13.31 -12.86
CA ASN A 63 -12.59 -13.22 -11.58
C ASN A 63 -12.40 -11.85 -10.90
N ASP A 64 -13.10 -10.82 -11.40
CA ASP A 64 -13.02 -9.46 -10.87
C ASP A 64 -13.40 -9.37 -9.38
N ALA A 65 -14.43 -10.11 -8.95
CA ALA A 65 -14.88 -10.11 -7.55
C ALA A 65 -13.76 -10.57 -6.62
N ARG A 66 -13.05 -11.64 -6.99
CA ARG A 66 -11.92 -12.15 -6.21
C ARG A 66 -10.73 -11.21 -6.25
N VAL A 67 -10.40 -10.64 -7.41
CA VAL A 67 -9.32 -9.67 -7.55
C VAL A 67 -9.59 -8.45 -6.66
N ARG A 68 -10.80 -7.88 -6.70
CA ARG A 68 -11.21 -6.79 -5.80
C ARG A 68 -11.09 -7.17 -4.33
N GLN A 69 -11.61 -8.33 -3.94
CA GLN A 69 -11.53 -8.80 -2.57
C GLN A 69 -10.08 -8.87 -2.07
N VAL A 70 -9.16 -9.38 -2.90
CA VAL A 70 -7.73 -9.46 -2.54
C VAL A 70 -7.07 -8.09 -2.50
N LEU A 71 -7.45 -7.15 -3.38
CA LEU A 71 -6.96 -5.77 -3.35
C LEU A 71 -7.46 -5.02 -2.10
N GLN A 72 -8.70 -5.26 -1.66
CA GLN A 72 -9.33 -4.65 -0.48
C GLN A 72 -8.86 -5.25 0.85
N ARG A 73 -8.72 -6.59 0.96
CA ARG A 73 -8.31 -7.27 2.20
C ARG A 73 -6.96 -6.80 2.74
N ARG A 74 -6.13 -6.19 1.90
CA ARG A 74 -4.81 -5.63 2.27
C ARG A 74 -4.87 -4.41 3.18
N HIS A 75 -6.07 -3.92 3.51
CA HIS A 75 -6.25 -2.79 4.41
C HIS A 75 -6.04 -3.16 5.89
N ALA A 76 -6.13 -4.46 6.24
CA ALA A 76 -5.73 -4.96 7.55
C ALA A 76 -4.21 -5.24 7.57
N ALA A 77 -3.47 -4.48 8.37
CA ALA A 77 -2.02 -4.66 8.50
C ALA A 77 -1.61 -4.70 9.98
N ASN A 78 -0.75 -5.66 10.33
CA ASN A 78 -0.04 -5.67 11.59
C ASN A 78 1.15 -4.70 11.44
N LEU A 79 1.02 -3.50 11.99
CA LEU A 79 2.03 -2.43 11.89
C LEU A 79 2.68 -2.20 13.25
N ARG A 80 2.93 -3.27 14.02
CA ARG A 80 3.53 -3.18 15.37
C ARG A 80 4.90 -2.54 15.35
N GLU A 81 5.68 -2.76 14.29
CA GLU A 81 7.02 -2.22 14.19
C GLU A 81 7.07 -1.00 13.27
N ARG A 82 7.96 -0.06 13.58
CA ARG A 82 8.15 1.13 12.74
C ARG A 82 8.65 0.77 11.34
N VAL A 83 9.40 -0.33 11.23
CA VAL A 83 9.91 -0.86 9.96
C VAL A 83 8.79 -1.32 9.03
N ASP A 84 7.63 -1.71 9.58
CA ASP A 84 6.44 -2.08 8.80
C ASP A 84 5.55 -0.87 8.52
N LEU A 85 5.37 0.01 9.52
CA LEU A 85 4.54 1.21 9.42
C LEU A 85 5.02 2.18 8.34
N ALA A 86 6.32 2.48 8.34
CA ALA A 86 6.92 3.49 7.48
C ALA A 86 6.73 3.19 5.97
N PRO A 87 7.13 2.02 5.45
CA PRO A 87 6.90 1.69 4.05
C PRO A 87 5.40 1.60 3.74
N ARG A 88 4.57 1.08 4.65
CA ARG A 88 3.12 1.00 4.41
C ARG A 88 2.50 2.37 4.17
N VAL A 89 2.80 3.35 5.02
CA VAL A 89 2.30 4.73 4.88
C VAL A 89 2.82 5.37 3.59
N SER A 90 4.13 5.26 3.34
CA SER A 90 4.78 5.86 2.16
C SER A 90 4.27 5.25 0.85
N ASP A 91 4.07 3.94 0.81
CA ASP A 91 3.58 3.21 -0.37
C ASP A 91 2.12 3.55 -0.64
N GLU A 92 1.27 3.53 0.38
CA GLU A 92 -0.16 3.82 0.21
C GLU A 92 -0.38 5.30 -0.17
N ARG A 93 0.40 6.23 0.38
CA ARG A 93 0.40 7.64 -0.06
C ARG A 93 0.77 7.76 -1.53
N ALA A 94 1.83 7.08 -1.98
CA ALA A 94 2.28 7.11 -3.36
C ALA A 94 1.25 6.50 -4.32
N ILE A 95 0.64 5.36 -3.95
CA ILE A 95 -0.44 4.73 -4.73
C ILE A 95 -1.64 5.66 -4.85
N ARG A 96 -1.96 6.41 -3.79
CA ARG A 96 -2.98 7.47 -3.81
C ARG A 96 -2.49 8.77 -4.43
N GLY A 97 -1.29 8.81 -5.01
CA GLY A 97 -0.67 9.99 -5.64
C GLY A 97 -0.81 11.28 -4.83
N LEU A 98 -0.75 11.16 -3.50
CA LEU A 98 -0.81 12.30 -2.59
C LEU A 98 0.60 12.83 -2.36
N SER A 99 0.76 14.15 -2.33
CA SER A 99 1.94 14.77 -1.75
C SER A 99 1.99 14.51 -0.24
N ARG A 100 3.14 14.72 0.40
CA ARG A 100 3.21 14.67 1.87
C ARG A 100 2.35 15.76 2.51
N ALA A 101 2.29 16.94 1.89
CA ALA A 101 1.46 18.03 2.39
C ALA A 101 -0.03 17.65 2.32
N ASP A 102 -0.46 17.00 1.23
CA ASP A 102 -1.86 16.58 1.05
C ASP A 102 -2.27 15.58 2.13
N LEU A 103 -1.42 14.57 2.39
CA LEU A 103 -1.70 13.58 3.43
C LEU A 103 -1.64 14.18 4.84
N ALA A 104 -0.69 15.08 5.10
CA ALA A 104 -0.58 15.75 6.39
C ALA A 104 -1.84 16.58 6.68
N ALA A 105 -2.32 17.34 5.69
CA ALA A 105 -3.55 18.11 5.77
C ALA A 105 -4.78 17.20 5.96
N ALA A 106 -4.91 16.15 5.14
CA ALA A 106 -6.04 15.22 5.23
C ALA A 106 -6.10 14.46 6.57
N ALA A 107 -4.95 14.23 7.20
CA ALA A 107 -4.84 13.57 8.50
C ALA A 107 -4.84 14.54 9.69
N ASP A 108 -4.88 15.85 9.45
CA ASP A 108 -4.75 16.87 10.49
C ASP A 108 -3.49 16.65 11.37
N VAL A 109 -2.33 16.51 10.73
CA VAL A 109 -1.03 16.35 11.41
C VAL A 109 0.02 17.28 10.82
N ASP A 110 0.99 17.68 11.62
CA ASP A 110 2.17 18.38 11.12
C ASP A 110 2.95 17.56 10.09
N LEU A 111 3.43 18.24 9.06
CA LEU A 111 4.28 17.64 8.01
C LEU A 111 5.53 16.97 8.60
N THR A 112 6.06 17.51 9.71
CA THR A 112 7.21 16.95 10.43
C THR A 112 6.88 15.60 11.06
N VAL A 113 5.67 15.44 11.60
CA VAL A 113 5.17 14.18 12.16
C VAL A 113 4.99 13.15 11.05
N LEU A 114 4.34 13.50 9.94
CA LEU A 114 4.21 12.60 8.79
C LEU A 114 5.59 12.18 8.25
N SER A 115 6.53 13.12 8.13
CA SER A 115 7.91 12.84 7.71
C SER A 115 8.65 11.93 8.69
N ALA A 116 8.38 12.02 9.99
CA ALA A 116 8.93 11.09 10.98
C ALA A 116 8.37 9.67 10.81
N ILE A 117 7.04 9.55 10.61
CA ILE A 117 6.37 8.26 10.35
C ILE A 117 6.96 7.58 9.11
N GLU A 118 7.02 8.28 7.97
CA GLU A 118 7.52 7.68 6.72
C GLU A 118 9.01 7.32 6.73
N ARG A 119 9.78 7.88 7.66
CA ARG A 119 11.21 7.55 7.87
C ARG A 119 11.43 6.50 8.95
N GLY A 120 10.36 5.95 9.55
CA GLY A 120 10.46 4.99 10.66
C GLY A 120 11.05 5.59 11.94
N LYS A 121 11.06 6.92 12.07
CA LYS A 121 11.52 7.61 13.27
C LYS A 121 10.53 7.43 14.41
N LEU A 122 11.00 7.64 15.63
CA LEU A 122 10.15 7.59 16.79
C LEU A 122 9.08 8.70 16.74
N VAL A 123 7.82 8.30 16.91
CA VAL A 123 6.67 9.20 17.04
C VAL A 123 5.93 8.84 18.32
N THR A 124 5.76 9.81 19.21
CA THR A 124 5.16 9.62 20.53
C THR A 124 3.63 9.61 20.48
N SER A 125 3.03 10.34 19.52
CA SER A 125 1.59 10.44 19.39
C SER A 125 1.00 9.26 18.59
N ILE A 126 0.47 8.28 19.31
CA ILE A 126 -0.36 7.20 18.71
C ILE A 126 -1.55 7.78 17.95
N ALA A 127 -2.17 8.85 18.48
CA ALA A 127 -3.31 9.49 17.84
C ALA A 127 -2.94 10.02 16.45
N ALA A 128 -1.76 10.63 16.29
CA ALA A 128 -1.27 11.08 14.99
C ALA A 128 -1.07 9.92 14.01
N ILE A 129 -0.48 8.80 14.45
CA ILE A 129 -0.33 7.59 13.62
C ILE A 129 -1.71 7.09 13.15
N ARG A 130 -2.69 7.01 14.06
CA ARG A 130 -4.05 6.58 13.74
C ARG A 130 -4.75 7.51 12.74
N ARG A 131 -4.59 8.82 12.86
CA ARG A 131 -5.16 9.78 11.90
C ARG A 131 -4.57 9.62 10.51
N VAL A 132 -3.25 9.45 10.40
CA VAL A 132 -2.57 9.19 9.11
C VAL A 132 -3.06 7.89 8.48
N LEU A 133 -3.15 6.80 9.25
CA LEU A 133 -3.66 5.52 8.74
C LEU A 133 -5.11 5.62 8.28
N ARG A 134 -5.96 6.33 9.04
CA ARG A 134 -7.36 6.59 8.68
C ARG A 134 -7.48 7.40 7.38
N ALA A 135 -6.69 8.45 7.20
CA ALA A 135 -6.66 9.23 5.96
C ALA A 135 -6.24 8.39 4.74
N LEU A 136 -5.48 7.31 4.97
CA LEU A 136 -5.10 6.32 3.97
C LEU A 136 -6.10 5.14 3.86
N HIS A 137 -7.20 5.16 4.63
CA HIS A 137 -8.17 4.07 4.78
C HIS A 137 -7.52 2.73 5.14
N ILE A 138 -6.45 2.76 5.94
CA ILE A 138 -5.82 1.57 6.49
C ILE A 138 -6.43 1.34 7.88
N GLU A 139 -6.94 0.13 8.11
CA GLU A 139 -7.46 -0.31 9.40
C GLU A 139 -6.41 -1.20 10.08
N PRO A 140 -5.52 -0.64 10.94
CA PRO A 140 -4.46 -1.42 11.54
C PRO A 140 -5.00 -2.41 12.57
N SER A 141 -4.56 -3.67 12.50
CA SER A 141 -4.82 -4.64 13.59
C SER A 141 -3.89 -4.41 14.78
N ALA A 142 -2.78 -3.71 14.56
CA ALA A 142 -1.86 -3.24 15.58
C ALA A 142 -1.01 -2.08 15.05
N ILE A 143 -0.55 -1.21 15.97
CA ILE A 143 0.31 -0.05 15.69
C ILE A 143 1.46 -0.03 16.69
N PRO A 144 2.56 0.70 16.43
CA PRO A 144 3.70 0.72 17.33
C PRO A 144 3.32 1.33 18.68
N ALA A 145 3.90 0.79 19.74
CA ALA A 145 3.83 1.39 21.05
C ALA A 145 4.36 2.83 21.00
N PRO A 146 3.84 3.75 21.83
CA PRO A 146 4.40 5.08 21.92
C PRO A 146 5.80 4.91 22.48
N GLY A 147 6.84 5.34 21.77
CA GLY A 147 8.17 5.23 22.36
C GLY A 147 8.28 6.21 23.51
N VAL A 148 8.67 5.66 24.64
CA VAL A 148 9.19 6.44 25.76
C VAL A 148 10.55 6.96 25.32
N ARG A 149 10.78 8.27 25.49
CA ARG A 149 12.09 8.88 25.21
C ARG A 149 13.12 8.39 26.21
#